data_AF-A0A9E4QRJ2-F1
#
_entry.id   AF-A0A9E4QRJ2-F1
#
_cell.length_a   1.000
_cell.length_b   1.000
_cell.length_c   1.000
_cell.angle_alpha   90.00
_cell.angle_beta   90.00
_cell.angle_gamma   90.00
#
_symmetry.space_group_name_H-M   'P 1'
#
loop_
_entity.id
_entity.type
_entity.pdbx_description
1 polymer ?
#
loop_
_entity_poly.entity_id
_entity_poly.type
_entity_poly.pdbx_seq_one_letter_code
_entity_poly.pdbx_strand_id
1 'polypeptide(L)' 'EELQFHVNAYSGKIGRGLVFLSSGIEPGEYQFYCTVDDHRELGMVGTLVVEPKAAATSFVQ' A
#
# COMPACT_ATOMS: atom_id res chain seq x y z
N GLU A 1 -10.23 7.71 1.78
CA GLU A 1 -10.38 6.92 3.01
C GLU A 1 -9.02 6.39 3.43
N GLU A 2 -8.78 6.16 4.73
CA GLU A 2 -7.48 5.64 5.20
C GLU A 2 -7.49 4.10 5.18
N LEU A 3 -6.44 3.52 4.60
CA LEU A 3 -6.28 2.07 4.52
C LEU A 3 -5.55 1.57 5.77
N GLN A 4 -6.21 0.79 6.63
CA GLN A 4 -5.64 0.30 7.89
C GLN A 4 -4.67 -0.88 7.69
N PHE A 5 -3.60 -0.70 6.93
CA PHE A 5 -2.52 -1.69 6.83
C PHE A 5 -1.18 -1.08 7.23
N HIS A 6 -0.37 -1.84 7.97
CA HIS A 6 0.97 -1.44 8.40
C HIS A 6 2.03 -2.35 7.78
N VAL A 7 3.10 -1.74 7.26
CA VAL A 7 4.30 -2.44 6.80
C VAL A 7 5.44 -2.06 7.73
N ASN A 8 6.14 -3.06 8.28
CA ASN A 8 7.29 -2.80 9.14
C ASN A 8 8.46 -2.26 8.32
N ALA A 9 9.02 -1.12 8.73
CA ALA A 9 10.27 -0.57 8.22
C ALA A 9 11.37 -0.72 9.28
N TYR A 10 12.52 -1.26 8.88
CA TYR A 10 13.71 -1.33 9.73
C TYR A 10 14.78 -0.40 9.17
N SER A 11 15.43 0.37 10.05
CA SER A 11 16.48 1.32 9.63
C SER A 11 17.55 0.64 8.77
N GLY A 12 17.86 1.26 7.63
CA GLY A 12 18.87 0.77 6.68
C GLY A 12 18.50 -0.50 5.90
N LYS A 13 17.24 -0.96 5.97
CA LYS A 13 16.79 -2.18 5.28
C LYS A 13 15.58 -1.92 4.39
N ILE A 14 15.58 -2.56 3.23
CA ILE A 14 14.38 -2.69 2.40
C ILE A 14 13.49 -3.80 2.98
N GLY A 15 12.26 -3.45 3.35
CA GLY A 15 11.24 -4.39 3.81
C GLY A 15 10.35 -4.83 2.64
N ARG A 16 9.94 -6.10 2.61
CA ARG A 16 8.89 -6.59 1.71
C ARG A 16 7.77 -7.20 2.55
N GLY A 17 6.56 -6.68 2.39
CA GLY A 17 5.34 -7.21 3.02
C GLY A 17 4.32 -7.62 1.97
N LEU A 18 3.47 -8.58 2.31
CA LEU A 18 2.23 -8.87 1.58
C LEU A 18 1.07 -8.31 2.39
N VAL A 19 0.22 -7.53 1.75
CA VAL A 19 -1.00 -6.99 2.35
C VAL A 19 -2.17 -7.63 1.63
N PHE A 20 -3.06 -8.27 2.40
CA PHE A 20 -4.31 -8.81 1.86
C PHE A 20 -5.36 -7.72 1.94
N LEU A 21 -5.67 -7.13 0.79
CA LEU A 21 -6.73 -6.13 0.66
C LEU A 21 -8.06 -6.89 0.57
N SER A 22 -8.90 -6.78 1.61
CA SER A 22 -10.31 -7.19 1.49
C SER A 22 -10.98 -6.39 0.37
N SER A 23 -11.99 -6.96 -0.29
CA SER A 23 -12.59 -6.55 -1.58
C SER A 23 -13.21 -5.14 -1.69
N GLY A 24 -12.82 -4.18 -0.86
CA GLY A 24 -13.41 -2.84 -0.77
C GLY A 24 -12.43 -1.69 -1.00
N ILE A 25 -11.20 -1.93 -1.45
CA ILE A 25 -10.30 -0.84 -1.82
C ILE A 25 -10.57 -0.42 -3.25
N GLU A 26 -10.90 0.85 -3.43
CA GLU A 26 -11.12 1.44 -4.73
C GLU A 26 -9.79 1.63 -5.48
N PRO A 27 -9.79 1.53 -6.82
CA PRO A 27 -8.63 1.93 -7.60
C PRO A 27 -8.34 3.42 -7.41
N GLY A 28 -7.08 3.77 -7.21
CA GLY A 28 -6.68 5.16 -6.96
C GLY A 28 -5.29 5.30 -6.33
N GLU A 29 -4.94 6.54 -6.02
CA GLU A 29 -3.69 6.88 -5.33
C GLU A 29 -3.93 7.17 -3.86
N TYR A 30 -3.14 6.53 -3.01
CA TYR A 30 -3.19 6.68 -1.56
C TYR A 30 -1.82 7.10 -1.05
N GLN A 31 -1.77 8.02 -0.08
CA GLN A 31 -0.52 8.32 0.60
C GLN A 31 -0.28 7.31 1.72
N PHE A 32 0.92 6.73 1.76
CA PHE A 32 1.41 5.99 2.92
C PHE A 32 2.55 6.77 3.56
N TYR A 33 2.63 6.74 4.88
CA TYR A 33 3.66 7.45 5.64
C TYR A 33 4.05 6.64 6.87
N CYS A 34 5.20 6.96 7.45
CA CYS A 34 5.60 6.36 8.71
C CYS A 34 4.86 7.00 9.89
N THR A 35 4.34 6.16 10.80
CA THR A 35 3.67 6.60 12.04
C THR A 35 4.65 6.96 13.15
N VAL A 36 5.95 6.77 12.96
CA VAL A 36 6.99 7.25 13.88
C VAL A 36 7.02 8.78 13.81
N ASP A 37 7.01 9.41 14.98
CA ASP A 37 7.13 10.86 15.10
C ASP A 37 8.33 11.41 14.32
N ASP A 38 8.19 12.60 13.74
CA ASP A 38 9.19 13.31 12.94
C ASP A 38 9.53 12.65 11.58
N HIS A 39 9.36 11.33 11.39
CA HIS A 39 9.69 10.67 10.11
C HIS A 39 8.82 11.14 8.93
N ARG A 40 7.54 11.44 9.16
CA ARG A 40 6.65 11.99 8.12
C ARG A 40 7.10 13.39 7.70
N GLU A 41 7.45 14.23 8.66
CA GLU A 41 7.89 15.62 8.44
C GLU A 41 9.26 15.67 7.76
N LEU A 42 10.11 14.68 8.02
CA LEU A 42 11.36 14.43 7.32
C LEU A 42 11.19 13.79 5.93
N GLY A 43 9.95 13.59 5.47
CA GLY A 43 9.66 13.17 4.09
C GLY A 43 9.52 11.66 3.88
N MET A 44 9.34 10.85 4.93
CA MET A 44 9.03 9.43 4.79
C MET A 44 7.55 9.21 4.43
N VAL A 45 7.19 9.72 3.25
CA VAL A 45 5.88 9.66 2.60
C VAL A 45 6.07 9.03 1.23
N GLY A 46 5.14 8.17 0.82
CA GLY A 46 5.11 7.60 -0.52
C GLY A 46 3.69 7.44 -1.05
N THR A 47 3.61 7.13 -2.34
CA THR A 47 2.34 6.89 -3.03
C THR A 47 2.12 5.40 -3.23
N LEU A 48 0.99 4.89 -2.75
CA LEU A 48 0.45 3.59 -3.09
C LEU A 48 -0.53 3.79 -4.26
N VAL A 49 -0.23 3.18 -5.40
CA VAL A 49 -1.14 3.11 -6.55
C VAL A 49 -1.89 1.79 -6.50
N VAL A 50 -3.22 1.85 -6.39
CA VAL A 50 -4.10 0.69 -6.49
C VAL A 50 -4.69 0.67 -7.88
N GLU A 51 -4.28 -0.32 -8.67
CA GLU A 51 -4.83 -0.54 -10.00
C GLU A 51 -6.18 -1.26 -9.93
N PRO A 52 -7.08 -1.03 -10.90
CA PRO A 52 -8.29 -1.83 -11.01
C PRO A 52 -7.93 -3.31 -11.10
N LYS A 53 -8.68 -4.14 -10.36
CA LYS A 53 -8.58 -5.59 -10.51
C LYS A 53 -8.82 -5.91 -11.98
N ALA A 54 -7.78 -6.39 -12.67
CA ALA A 54 -7.93 -6.89 -14.03
C ALA A 54 -9.04 -7.94 -14.03
N ALA A 55 -10.02 -7.76 -14.91
CA ALA A 55 -11.02 -8.79 -15.13
C ALA A 55 -10.28 -10.07 -15.51
N ALA A 56 -10.39 -11.11 -14.69
CA ALA A 56 -9.84 -12.40 -15.04
C ALA A 56 -10.52 -12.83 -16.34
N THR A 57 -9.78 -12.80 -17.45
CA THR A 57 -10.24 -13.43 -18.68
C THR A 57 -10.23 -14.92 -18.41
N SER A 58 -11.38 -15.46 -18.02
CA SER A 58 -11.60 -16.90 -17.98
C SER A 58 -11.39 -17.41 -19.40
N PHE A 59 -10.23 -18.01 -19.65
CA PHE A 59 -10.01 -18.80 -20.86
C PHE A 59 -10.90 -20.02 -20.73
N VAL A 60 -12.09 -19.97 -21.34
CA VAL A 60 -12.95 -21.14 -21.48
C VAL A 60 -12.24 -22.03 -22.48
N GLN A 61 -11.71 -23.14 -21.98
CA GLN A 61 -11.14 -24.22 -22.79
C GLN A 61 -12.26 -25.11 -23.32
#